data_AF-A0AAW9EAF3-F1
#
_entry.id   AF-A0AAW9EAF3-F1
#
_cell.length_a   1.000
_cell.length_b   1.000
_cell.length_c   1.000
_cell.angle_alpha   90.00
_cell.angle_beta   90.00
_cell.angle_gamma   90.00
#
_symmetry.space_group_name_H-M   'P 1'
#
loop_
_entity.id
_entity.type
_entity.pdbx_description
1 polymer ?
#
loop_
_entity_poly.entity_id
_entity_poly.type
_entity_poly.pdbx_seq_one_letter_code
_entity_poly.pdbx_strand_id
1 'polypeptide(L)'
;SHAEQLSPFLLLDYAGPHTFTPGNEKRGVGEHPHRGFETVTIVYSGEVEHRDSTGRGGIIGPGDVQWMTAGAGILHEEFHSPEFTRQGGELEMVQL
;
A
#
# COMPACT_ATOMS: atom_id res chain seq x y z
N SER A 1 -24.55 -12.13 7.71
CA SER A 1 -24.44 -11.32 6.47
C SER A 1 -23.19 -11.76 5.70
N HIS A 2 -22.98 -11.31 4.46
CA HIS A 2 -21.73 -11.59 3.74
C HIS A 2 -20.49 -11.15 4.53
N ALA A 3 -20.57 -10.01 5.24
CA ALA A 3 -19.49 -9.52 6.10
C ALA A 3 -19.14 -10.46 7.28
N GLU A 4 -20.13 -11.12 7.88
CA GLU A 4 -19.88 -12.09 8.97
C GLU A 4 -19.10 -13.32 8.49
N GLN A 5 -19.27 -13.72 7.22
CA GLN A 5 -18.54 -14.85 6.64
C GLN A 5 -17.09 -14.50 6.29
N LEU A 6 -16.83 -13.22 6.01
CA LEU A 6 -15.49 -12.72 5.70
C LEU A 6 -14.68 -12.42 6.96
N SER A 7 -15.33 -12.28 8.13
CA SER A 7 -14.64 -12.05 9.40
C SER A 7 -13.51 -13.07 9.62
N PRO A 8 -12.27 -12.61 9.89
CA PRO A 8 -11.89 -11.25 10.34
C PRO A 8 -11.53 -10.25 9.23
N PHE A 9 -11.58 -10.61 7.96
CA PHE A 9 -11.18 -9.76 6.84
C PHE A 9 -12.24 -8.72 6.49
N LEU A 10 -11.80 -7.49 6.17
CA LEU A 10 -12.69 -6.35 5.92
C LEU A 10 -12.76 -5.97 4.45
N LEU A 11 -11.62 -5.98 3.76
CA LEU A 11 -11.48 -5.55 2.38
C LEU A 11 -10.32 -6.33 1.74
N LEU A 12 -10.35 -6.52 0.43
CA LEU A 12 -9.18 -6.95 -0.33
C LEU A 12 -9.20 -6.23 -1.67
N ASP A 13 -8.22 -5.38 -1.90
CA ASP A 13 -7.99 -4.75 -3.18
C ASP A 13 -6.78 -5.40 -3.86
N TYR A 14 -6.99 -5.78 -5.12
CA TYR A 14 -5.95 -6.31 -5.99
C TYR A 14 -5.62 -5.25 -7.05
N ALA A 15 -4.40 -4.72 -6.99
CA ALA A 15 -3.92 -3.70 -7.91
C ALA A 15 -2.87 -4.30 -8.84
N GLY A 16 -3.29 -4.63 -10.07
CA GLY A 16 -2.40 -5.06 -11.15
C GLY A 16 -2.82 -6.35 -11.86
N PRO A 17 -1.91 -6.92 -12.70
CA PRO A 17 -0.64 -6.34 -13.08
C PRO A 17 -0.88 -5.11 -13.99
N HIS A 18 -0.20 -3.99 -13.72
CA HIS A 18 -0.31 -2.78 -14.52
C HIS A 18 1.06 -2.17 -14.81
N THR A 19 1.36 -1.92 -16.08
CA THR A 19 2.62 -1.27 -16.48
C THR A 19 2.51 0.25 -16.43
N PHE A 20 3.31 0.87 -15.57
CA PHE A 20 3.47 2.30 -15.49
C PHE A 20 4.65 2.77 -16.34
N THR A 21 4.48 3.85 -17.10
CA THR A 21 5.59 4.48 -17.82
C THR A 21 6.49 5.26 -16.86
N PRO A 22 7.80 5.37 -17.14
CA PRO A 22 8.71 6.30 -16.46
C PRO A 22 8.11 7.69 -16.28
N GLY A 23 8.37 8.33 -15.15
CA GLY A 23 7.90 9.68 -14.87
C GLY A 23 8.63 10.34 -13.70
N ASN A 24 8.24 11.59 -13.43
CA ASN A 24 8.77 12.39 -12.32
C ASN A 24 7.69 12.79 -11.31
N GLU A 25 6.42 12.50 -11.61
CA GLU A 25 5.30 12.81 -10.72
C GLU A 25 5.01 11.64 -9.81
N LYS A 26 4.79 11.92 -8.51
CA LYS A 26 4.36 10.91 -7.55
C LYS A 26 2.99 10.35 -7.95
N ARG A 27 2.85 9.03 -7.91
CA ARG A 27 1.60 8.31 -8.16
C ARG A 27 1.24 7.49 -6.92
N GLY A 28 0.01 7.60 -6.46
CA GLY A 28 -0.42 6.97 -5.21
C GLY A 28 -1.56 7.71 -4.55
N VAL A 29 -1.72 7.49 -3.25
CA VAL A 29 -2.75 8.08 -2.39
C VAL A 29 -2.06 8.98 -1.37
N GLY A 30 -2.50 10.25 -1.34
CA GLY A 30 -2.02 11.22 -0.36
C GLY A 30 -2.47 10.90 1.07
N GLU A 31 -2.26 11.84 1.99
CA GLU A 31 -2.58 11.64 3.41
C GLU A 31 -4.04 11.22 3.65
N HIS A 32 -4.23 10.07 4.30
CA HIS A 32 -5.54 9.54 4.67
C HIS A 32 -5.50 8.77 6.01
N PRO A 33 -6.65 8.65 6.73
CA PRO A 33 -6.69 8.03 8.05
C PRO A 33 -7.17 6.56 8.03
N HIS A 34 -6.64 5.77 8.98
CA HIS A 34 -7.21 4.49 9.39
C HIS A 34 -7.33 4.39 10.92
N ARG A 35 -8.30 3.61 11.41
CA ARG A 35 -8.54 3.33 12.84
C ARG A 35 -9.33 2.04 13.00
N GLY A 36 -8.97 1.22 13.99
CA GLY A 36 -9.76 0.07 14.45
C GLY A 36 -9.47 -1.25 13.75
N PHE A 37 -8.55 -1.28 12.80
CA PHE A 37 -8.12 -2.47 12.07
C PHE A 37 -6.65 -2.37 11.65
N GLU A 38 -6.21 -3.32 10.84
CA GLU A 38 -4.85 -3.40 10.30
C GLU A 38 -4.93 -3.43 8.77
N THR A 39 -3.94 -2.86 8.10
CA THR A 39 -3.75 -3.03 6.65
C THR A 39 -2.54 -3.92 6.41
N VAL A 40 -2.65 -4.82 5.42
CA VAL A 40 -1.56 -5.69 4.99
C VAL A 40 -1.30 -5.47 3.51
N THR A 41 -0.15 -4.90 3.19
CA THR A 41 0.29 -4.63 1.82
C THR A 41 1.32 -5.66 1.40
N ILE A 42 1.04 -6.39 0.32
CA ILE A 42 1.90 -7.42 -0.27
C ILE A 42 2.26 -6.98 -1.69
N VAL A 43 3.55 -6.77 -1.97
CA VAL A 43 4.00 -6.34 -3.29
C VAL A 43 4.60 -7.53 -4.03
N TYR A 44 4.06 -7.86 -5.20
CA TYR A 44 4.58 -8.91 -6.09
C TYR A 44 5.56 -8.34 -7.13
N SER A 45 5.22 -7.18 -7.70
CA SER A 45 6.03 -6.43 -8.67
C SER A 45 5.91 -4.92 -8.42
N GLY A 46 6.99 -4.17 -8.69
CA GLY A 46 7.06 -2.73 -8.43
C GLY A 46 7.46 -2.39 -6.99
N GLU A 47 7.26 -1.14 -6.57
CA GLU A 47 7.60 -0.70 -5.21
C GLU A 47 6.62 0.35 -4.69
N VAL A 48 6.23 0.24 -3.42
CA VAL A 48 5.38 1.21 -2.70
C VAL A 48 6.17 1.83 -1.55
N GLU A 49 6.19 3.15 -1.46
CA GLU A 49 6.69 3.92 -0.33
C GLU A 49 5.53 4.32 0.58
N HIS A 50 5.61 3.93 1.86
CA HIS A 50 4.69 4.31 2.93
C HIS A 50 5.35 5.31 3.88
N ARG A 51 4.59 6.30 4.35
CA ARG A 51 4.99 7.21 5.43
C ARG A 51 3.81 7.54 6.33
N ASP A 52 4.01 7.49 7.65
CA ASP A 52 2.94 7.75 8.63
C ASP A 52 3.25 8.88 9.63
N SER A 53 2.20 9.26 10.36
CA SER A 53 2.21 10.33 11.36
C SER A 53 3.05 10.03 12.61
N THR A 54 3.54 8.79 12.78
CA THR A 54 4.52 8.45 13.83
C THR A 54 5.96 8.74 13.40
N GLY A 55 6.15 9.21 12.15
CA GLY A 55 7.45 9.42 11.53
C GLY A 55 8.08 8.13 11.01
N ARG A 56 7.33 7.02 11.02
CA ARG A 56 7.75 5.74 10.45
C ARG A 56 7.35 5.66 8.99
N GLY A 57 7.97 4.73 8.28
CA GLY A 57 7.82 4.60 6.84
C GLY A 57 8.79 3.56 6.30
N GLY A 58 8.71 3.30 5.00
CA GLY A 58 9.59 2.39 4.30
C GLY A 58 9.17 2.17 2.86
N ILE A 59 10.06 1.55 2.10
CA ILE A 59 9.75 1.02 0.78
C ILE A 59 9.43 -0.46 0.93
N ILE A 60 8.33 -0.88 0.30
CA ILE A 60 7.84 -2.25 0.22
C ILE A 60 8.11 -2.69 -1.21
N GLY A 61 9.11 -3.56 -1.39
CA GLY A 61 9.52 -4.07 -2.71
C GLY A 61 8.95 -5.45 -3.03
N PRO A 62 9.33 -6.03 -4.18
CA PRO A 62 8.86 -7.34 -4.60
C PRO A 62 9.18 -8.44 -3.58
N GLY A 63 8.15 -9.12 -3.09
CA GLY A 63 8.21 -10.16 -2.07
C GLY A 63 8.12 -9.66 -0.62
N ASP A 64 8.16 -8.34 -0.41
CA ASP A 64 8.00 -7.75 0.92
C ASP A 64 6.53 -7.68 1.33
N VAL A 65 6.33 -7.65 2.65
CA VAL A 65 5.03 -7.46 3.27
C VAL A 65 5.13 -6.37 4.33
N GLN A 66 4.24 -5.39 4.25
CA GLN A 66 3.98 -4.48 5.36
C GLN A 66 2.69 -4.89 6.06
N TRP A 67 2.77 -5.06 7.38
CA TRP A 67 1.61 -5.25 8.24
C TRP A 67 1.51 -4.04 9.18
N MET A 68 0.53 -3.17 8.96
CA MET A 68 0.37 -1.92 9.71
C MET A 68 -0.85 -1.99 10.63
N THR A 69 -0.61 -1.98 11.94
CA THR A 69 -1.68 -1.88 12.94
C THR A 69 -2.10 -0.42 13.11
N ALA A 70 -3.26 -0.02 12.56
CA ALA A 70 -3.77 1.35 12.74
C ALA A 70 -4.30 1.59 14.17
N GLY A 71 -4.93 0.58 14.78
CA GLY A 71 -5.31 0.61 16.21
C GLY A 71 -6.13 1.86 16.57
N ALA A 72 -5.62 2.68 17.51
CA ALA A 72 -6.28 3.91 17.95
C ALA A 72 -6.33 5.02 16.88
N GLY A 73 -5.54 4.90 15.81
CA GLY A 73 -5.56 5.79 14.66
C GLY A 73 -4.16 6.03 14.10
N ILE A 74 -4.07 6.08 12.77
CA ILE A 74 -2.87 6.49 12.03
C ILE A 74 -3.28 7.37 10.85
N LEU A 75 -2.47 8.37 10.53
CA LEU A 75 -2.53 9.11 9.28
C LEU A 75 -1.31 8.70 8.47
N HIS A 76 -1.49 8.36 7.20
CA HIS A 76 -0.40 7.94 6.34
C HIS A 76 -0.66 8.26 4.87
N GLU A 77 0.40 8.15 4.08
CA GLU A 77 0.39 8.27 2.63
C GLU A 77 1.10 7.07 2.00
N GLU A 78 0.67 6.67 0.81
CA GLU A 78 1.18 5.50 0.09
C GLU A 78 1.39 5.87 -1.38
N PHE A 79 2.63 5.87 -1.83
CA PHE A 79 3.00 6.23 -3.20
C PHE A 79 3.86 5.15 -3.84
N HIS A 80 3.97 5.16 -5.15
CA HIS A 80 5.08 4.48 -5.82
C HIS A 80 6.40 5.01 -5.27
N SER A 81 7.39 4.13 -5.07
CA SER A 81 8.70 4.58 -4.64
C SER A 81 9.30 5.58 -5.64
N PRO A 82 10.23 6.46 -5.20
CA PRO A 82 10.89 7.38 -6.12
C PRO A 82 11.66 6.66 -7.24
N GLU A 83 12.24 5.48 -6.95
CA GLU A 83 12.96 4.69 -7.95
C GLU A 83 11.99 4.06 -8.95
N PHE A 84 10.94 3.41 -8.48
CA PHE A 84 9.92 2.81 -9.34
C PHE A 84 9.21 3.86 -10.21
N THR A 85 8.95 5.04 -9.67
CA THR A 85 8.40 6.17 -10.44
C THR A 85 9.32 6.58 -11.59
N ARG A 86 10.64 6.66 -11.35
CA ARG A 86 11.64 7.02 -12.37
C ARG A 86 11.79 5.95 -13.45
N GLN A 87 11.84 4.68 -13.06
CA GLN A 87 12.07 3.57 -13.99
C GLN A 87 10.80 3.12 -14.72
N GLY A 88 9.63 3.35 -14.12
CA GLY A 88 8.41 2.66 -14.54
C GLY A 88 8.52 1.15 -14.34
N GLY A 89 7.64 0.41 -14.99
CA GLY A 89 7.56 -1.05 -14.89
C GLY A 89 6.20 -1.51 -14.40
N GLU A 90 6.10 -2.80 -14.13
CA GLU A 90 4.87 -3.42 -13.64
C GLU A 90 4.70 -3.18 -12.14
N LEU A 91 3.50 -2.75 -11.74
CA LEU A 91 3.01 -2.84 -10.37
C LEU A 91 2.00 -3.99 -10.29
N GLU A 92 2.22 -4.88 -9.34
CA GLU A 92 1.26 -5.91 -8.94
C GLU A 92 1.33 -6.05 -7.43
N MET A 93 0.23 -5.76 -6.74
CA MET A 93 0.15 -5.81 -5.29
C MET A 93 -1.26 -6.14 -4.79
N VAL A 94 -1.34 -6.55 -3.53
CA VAL A 94 -2.60 -6.71 -2.79
C VAL A 94 -2.54 -5.84 -1.54
N GLN A 95 -3.67 -5.24 -1.19
CA GLN A 95 -3.92 -4.67 0.12
C GLN A 95 -5.14 -5.35 0.76
N LEU A 96 -4.96 -5.83 1.98
CA LEU A 96 -5.97 -6.52 2.81
C LEU A 96 -6.27 -5.71 4.07
#